data_AF-A0A7W1FAR9-F1
#
_entry.id   AF-A0A7W1FAR9-F1
#
_cell.length_a   1.000
_cell.length_b   1.000
_cell.length_c   1.000
_cell.angle_alpha   90.00
_cell.angle_beta   90.00
_cell.angle_gamma   90.00
#
_symmetry.space_group_name_H-M   'P 1'
#
loop_
_entity.id
_entity.type
_entity.pdbx_description
1 polymer ?
#
loop_
_entity_poly.entity_id
_entity_poly.type
_entity_poly.pdbx_seq_one_letter_code
_entity_poly.pdbx_strand_id
1 'polypeptide(L)'
;MKPFAYSRATQAAAAVRQVSNEQSAKFIAGGTNLLDLMKSGVELPDRLVDIARLPLAEITALPQGGVRIGAMASNSRAANHPLVRERYPVLTQAFLAGATGQIRNMATVGGNLMQRTRCPYFYDPAMRCNKREPNSGCSAVEGFNRIHAILGASEQCIAVHPSDMCVALAALDAVVRVQGPEG
;
A
#
# COMPACT_ATOMS: atom_id res chain seq x y z
N MET A 1 -2.70 15.79 -13.00
CA MET A 1 -1.55 14.86 -12.90
C MET A 1 -0.42 15.42 -13.75
N LYS A 2 0.80 15.55 -13.21
CA LYS A 2 1.95 16.02 -13.99
C LYS A 2 2.48 14.91 -14.92
N PRO A 3 3.18 15.25 -16.02
CA PRO A 3 3.90 14.28 -16.83
C PRO A 3 4.95 13.51 -15.99
N PHE A 4 5.17 12.25 -16.31
CA PHE A 4 6.16 11.38 -15.66
C PHE A 4 6.76 10.40 -16.66
N ALA A 5 7.99 9.98 -16.41
CA ALA A 5 8.62 8.87 -17.12
C ALA A 5 8.04 7.53 -16.62
N TYR A 6 8.01 6.53 -17.49
CA TYR A 6 7.57 5.18 -17.14
C TYR A 6 8.61 4.17 -17.59
N SER A 7 8.98 3.26 -16.68
CA SER A 7 9.87 2.13 -16.97
C SER A 7 9.27 0.84 -16.44
N ARG A 8 9.58 -0.27 -17.11
CA ARG A 8 9.23 -1.62 -16.65
C ARG A 8 10.45 -2.29 -16.07
N ALA A 9 10.36 -2.77 -14.83
CA ALA A 9 11.41 -3.56 -14.24
C ALA A 9 11.34 -5.02 -14.71
N THR A 10 12.50 -5.59 -15.01
CA THR A 10 12.65 -7.01 -15.37
C THR A 10 13.16 -7.87 -14.21
N GLN A 11 13.71 -7.24 -13.16
CA GLN A 11 14.21 -7.88 -11.95
C GLN A 11 14.01 -6.95 -10.74
N ALA A 12 13.79 -7.53 -9.55
CA ALA A 12 13.55 -6.77 -8.32
C ALA A 12 14.72 -5.83 -7.98
N ALA A 13 15.97 -6.32 -8.07
CA ALA A 13 17.15 -5.52 -7.79
C ALA A 13 17.29 -4.29 -8.72
N ALA A 14 16.92 -4.41 -10.00
CA ALA A 14 16.92 -3.26 -10.91
C ALA A 14 15.79 -2.28 -10.60
N ALA A 15 14.62 -2.77 -10.19
CA ALA A 15 13.52 -1.90 -9.74
C ALA A 15 13.97 -1.08 -8.53
N VAL A 16 14.58 -1.73 -7.54
CA VAL A 16 15.10 -1.08 -6.34
C VAL A 16 16.13 -0.01 -6.70
N ARG A 17 17.15 -0.35 -7.51
CA ARG A 17 18.15 0.64 -7.96
C ARG A 17 17.52 1.84 -8.67
N GLN A 18 16.53 1.63 -9.54
CA GLN A 18 15.85 2.74 -10.24
C GLN A 18 15.15 3.68 -9.25
N VAL A 19 14.42 3.14 -8.28
CA VAL A 19 13.72 3.97 -7.28
C VAL A 19 14.69 4.63 -6.30
N SER A 20 15.78 3.96 -5.94
CA SER A 20 16.77 4.50 -5.00
C SER A 20 17.64 5.60 -5.59
N ASN A 21 17.86 5.60 -6.91
CA ASN A 21 18.68 6.61 -7.58
C ASN A 21 17.90 7.88 -7.95
N GLU A 22 16.57 7.84 -7.92
CA GLU A 22 15.69 8.96 -8.28
C GLU A 22 14.72 9.23 -7.12
N GLN A 23 14.98 10.29 -6.33
CA GLN A 23 14.23 10.58 -5.09
C GLN A 23 12.70 10.65 -5.25
N SER A 24 12.22 11.08 -6.42
CA SER A 24 10.79 11.19 -6.73
C SER A 24 10.22 9.95 -7.45
N ALA A 25 11.03 8.95 -7.77
CA ALA A 25 10.55 7.73 -8.41
C ALA A 25 9.70 6.90 -7.42
N LYS A 26 8.67 6.25 -7.95
CA LYS A 26 7.78 5.38 -7.18
C LYS A 26 7.57 4.06 -7.91
N PHE A 27 7.47 2.97 -7.16
CA PHE A 27 6.96 1.72 -7.70
C PHE A 27 5.48 1.86 -8.06
N ILE A 28 5.06 1.25 -9.17
CA ILE A 28 3.65 1.02 -9.47
C ILE A 28 3.37 -0.47 -9.65
N ALA A 29 2.38 -0.95 -8.88
CA ALA A 29 1.82 -2.28 -8.99
C ALA A 29 0.41 -2.19 -9.61
N GLY A 30 -0.64 -2.47 -8.83
CA GLY A 30 -2.04 -2.34 -9.26
C GLY A 30 -2.53 -0.90 -9.52
N GLY A 31 -1.79 0.10 -9.05
CA GLY A 31 -2.10 1.53 -9.25
C GLY A 31 -3.33 2.06 -8.50
N THR A 32 -4.10 1.22 -7.80
CA THR A 32 -5.41 1.56 -7.23
C THR A 32 -5.39 2.65 -6.15
N ASN A 33 -4.26 2.86 -5.47
CA ASN A 33 -4.07 4.00 -4.57
C ASN A 33 -3.10 5.04 -5.14
N LEU A 34 -1.98 4.63 -5.74
CA LEU A 34 -0.99 5.59 -6.26
C LEU A 34 -1.55 6.48 -7.37
N LEU A 35 -2.28 5.93 -8.34
CA LEU A 35 -2.84 6.73 -9.45
C LEU A 35 -3.94 7.69 -8.97
N ASP A 36 -4.70 7.29 -7.95
CA ASP A 36 -5.68 8.16 -7.28
C ASP A 36 -4.98 9.35 -6.61
N LEU A 37 -3.94 9.09 -5.83
CA LEU A 37 -3.13 10.14 -5.20
C LEU A 37 -2.44 11.06 -6.23
N MET A 38 -1.99 10.51 -7.37
CA MET A 38 -1.44 11.31 -8.46
C MET A 38 -2.49 12.20 -9.16
N LYS A 39 -3.74 11.76 -9.24
CA LYS A 39 -4.85 12.56 -9.79
C LYS A 39 -5.23 13.69 -8.85
N SER A 40 -5.28 13.42 -7.54
CA SER A 40 -5.54 14.42 -6.49
C SER A 40 -4.39 15.41 -6.28
N GLY A 41 -3.21 15.17 -6.88
CA GLY A 41 -2.04 16.05 -6.74
C GLY A 41 -1.25 15.81 -5.45
N VAL A 42 -1.56 14.76 -4.70
CA VAL A 42 -0.86 14.39 -3.46
C VAL A 42 0.47 13.70 -3.72
N GLU A 43 0.52 12.81 -4.71
CA GLU A 43 1.75 12.15 -5.15
C GLU A 43 2.19 12.72 -6.49
N LEU A 44 3.42 13.21 -6.57
CA LEU A 44 3.96 13.87 -7.76
C LEU A 44 5.30 13.20 -8.17
N PRO A 45 5.30 11.91 -8.53
CA PRO A 45 6.52 11.25 -8.96
C PRO A 45 6.97 11.74 -10.35
N ASP A 46 8.28 11.86 -10.58
CA ASP A 46 8.83 12.11 -11.92
C ASP A 46 8.97 10.81 -12.73
N ARG A 47 8.99 9.66 -12.05
CA ARG A 47 9.05 8.33 -12.65
C ARG A 47 8.16 7.31 -11.96
N LEU A 48 7.49 6.49 -12.74
CA LEU A 48 6.86 5.25 -12.30
C LEU A 48 7.67 4.04 -12.77
N VAL A 49 8.07 3.20 -11.83
CA VAL A 49 8.74 1.91 -12.07
C VAL A 49 7.72 0.80 -11.90
N ASP A 50 7.27 0.23 -13.01
CA ASP A 50 6.29 -0.85 -13.04
C ASP A 50 6.91 -2.19 -12.64
N ILE A 51 6.35 -2.79 -11.59
CA ILE A 51 6.75 -4.08 -11.02
C ILE A 51 5.73 -5.21 -11.28
N ALA A 52 4.68 -4.96 -12.07
CA ALA A 52 3.59 -5.90 -12.40
C ALA A 52 4.07 -7.24 -12.95
N ARG A 53 5.22 -7.25 -13.65
CA ARG A 53 5.76 -8.43 -14.33
C ARG A 53 6.83 -9.18 -13.54
N LEU A 54 7.22 -8.68 -12.37
CA LEU A 54 8.18 -9.38 -11.54
C LEU A 54 7.55 -10.67 -10.98
N PRO A 55 8.32 -11.76 -10.83
CA PRO A 55 7.82 -13.05 -10.33
C PRO A 55 7.64 -13.02 -8.80
N LEU A 56 6.85 -12.06 -8.30
CA LEU A 56 6.64 -11.79 -6.88
C LEU A 56 5.18 -12.06 -6.47
N ALA A 57 4.45 -12.87 -7.22
CA ALA A 57 3.02 -13.14 -7.01
C ALA A 57 2.74 -14.54 -6.42
N GLU A 58 3.78 -15.31 -6.15
CA GLU A 58 3.67 -16.69 -5.68
C GLU A 58 3.10 -16.75 -4.26
N ILE A 59 2.25 -17.75 -3.99
CA ILE A 59 1.74 -18.04 -2.65
C ILE A 59 2.10 -19.48 -2.32
N THR A 60 2.96 -19.69 -1.33
CA THR A 60 3.52 -21.01 -1.02
C THR A 60 3.52 -21.30 0.47
N ALA A 61 3.35 -22.56 0.83
CA ALA A 61 3.63 -23.03 2.18
C ALA A 61 5.15 -22.98 2.43
N LEU A 62 5.54 -22.64 3.65
CA LEU A 62 6.96 -22.66 4.05
C LEU A 62 7.31 -24.00 4.72
N PRO A 63 8.57 -24.47 4.63
CA PRO A 63 9.00 -25.75 5.20
C PRO A 63 8.78 -25.87 6.71
N GLN A 64 8.88 -24.76 7.44
CA GLN A 64 8.75 -24.69 8.90
C GLN A 64 7.30 -24.40 9.35
N GLY A 65 6.33 -24.49 8.43
CA GLY A 65 4.98 -23.99 8.65
C GLY A 65 4.83 -22.53 8.23
N GLY A 66 3.58 -22.08 8.13
CA GLY A 66 3.29 -20.75 7.59
C GLY A 66 3.05 -20.72 6.08
N VAL A 67 2.67 -19.53 5.59
CA VAL A 67 2.46 -19.24 4.17
C VAL A 67 3.19 -17.96 3.80
N ARG A 68 3.97 -18.00 2.72
CA ARG A 68 4.53 -16.80 2.09
C ARG A 68 3.57 -16.33 1.01
N ILE A 69 3.15 -15.07 1.10
CA ILE A 69 2.30 -14.42 0.10
C ILE A 69 3.14 -13.37 -0.63
N GLY A 70 3.32 -13.55 -1.94
CA GLY A 70 4.07 -12.62 -2.76
C GLY A 70 3.43 -11.23 -2.84
N ALA A 71 4.25 -10.17 -2.80
CA ALA A 71 3.80 -8.78 -2.84
C ALA A 71 2.98 -8.41 -4.09
N MET A 72 3.14 -9.15 -5.18
CA MET A 72 2.43 -8.96 -6.45
C MET A 72 1.22 -9.90 -6.62
N ALA A 73 0.91 -10.74 -5.63
CA ALA A 73 -0.36 -11.44 -5.62
C ALA A 73 -1.49 -10.40 -5.55
N SER A 74 -2.50 -10.50 -6.42
CA SER A 74 -3.68 -9.66 -6.29
C SER A 74 -4.45 -10.00 -5.02
N ASN A 75 -5.15 -9.04 -4.43
CA ASN A 75 -5.97 -9.27 -3.25
C ASN A 75 -7.02 -10.35 -3.52
N SER A 76 -7.63 -10.36 -4.71
CA SER A 76 -8.58 -11.42 -5.10
C SER A 76 -7.93 -12.80 -5.16
N ARG A 77 -6.70 -12.91 -5.68
CA ARG A 77 -5.97 -14.19 -5.71
C ARG A 77 -5.62 -14.65 -4.30
N ALA A 78 -5.11 -13.75 -3.45
CA ALA A 78 -4.75 -14.07 -2.08
C ALA A 78 -5.98 -14.50 -1.25
N ALA A 79 -7.10 -13.77 -1.37
CA ALA A 79 -8.35 -14.10 -0.67
C ALA A 79 -8.89 -15.49 -1.01
N ASN A 80 -8.72 -15.92 -2.27
CA ASN A 80 -9.26 -17.18 -2.79
C ASN A 80 -8.24 -18.33 -2.81
N HIS A 81 -6.99 -18.09 -2.39
CA HIS A 81 -5.97 -19.12 -2.41
C HIS A 81 -6.29 -20.22 -1.38
N PRO A 82 -6.25 -21.52 -1.73
CA PRO A 82 -6.61 -22.61 -0.82
C PRO A 82 -5.86 -22.54 0.52
N LEU A 83 -4.53 -22.36 0.48
CA LEU A 83 -3.72 -22.23 1.70
C LEU A 83 -4.16 -21.07 2.61
N VAL A 84 -4.60 -19.94 2.04
CA VAL A 84 -5.03 -18.78 2.83
C VAL A 84 -6.42 -19.04 3.40
N ARG A 85 -7.34 -19.57 2.60
CA ARG A 85 -8.71 -19.89 3.05
C ARG A 85 -8.73 -20.93 4.17
N GLU A 86 -7.93 -21.98 4.03
CA GLU A 86 -7.91 -23.10 4.97
C GLU A 86 -7.15 -22.77 6.25
N ARG A 87 -6.00 -22.09 6.15
CA ARG A 87 -5.09 -21.89 7.29
C ARG A 87 -5.23 -20.52 7.94
N TYR A 88 -5.71 -19.52 7.20
CA TYR A 88 -5.79 -18.11 7.64
C TYR A 88 -7.13 -17.46 7.23
N PRO A 89 -8.29 -18.04 7.61
CA PRO A 89 -9.59 -17.56 7.14
C PRO A 89 -9.87 -16.09 7.50
N VAL A 90 -9.32 -15.58 8.61
CA VAL A 90 -9.43 -14.16 8.99
C VAL A 90 -8.80 -13.23 7.93
N LEU A 91 -7.71 -13.66 7.29
CA LEU A 91 -7.07 -12.90 6.21
C LEU A 91 -7.94 -12.90 4.94
N THR A 92 -8.57 -14.03 4.60
CA THR A 92 -9.56 -14.08 3.51
C THR A 92 -10.73 -13.13 3.78
N GLN A 93 -11.29 -13.13 4.99
CA GLN A 93 -12.39 -12.25 5.37
C GLN A 93 -12.00 -10.77 5.24
N ALA A 94 -10.81 -10.41 5.75
CA ALA A 94 -10.29 -9.05 5.65
C ALA A 94 -10.10 -8.59 4.20
N PHE A 95 -9.59 -9.46 3.31
CA PHE A 95 -9.52 -9.12 1.89
C PHE A 95 -10.89 -8.88 1.27
N LEU A 96 -11.89 -9.70 1.60
CA LEU A 96 -13.22 -9.66 0.97
C LEU A 96 -14.11 -8.52 1.49
N ALA A 97 -13.91 -8.10 2.74
CA ALA A 97 -14.62 -6.97 3.34
C ALA A 97 -14.22 -5.62 2.73
N GLY A 98 -12.98 -5.48 2.29
CA GLY A 98 -12.44 -4.24 1.76
C GLY A 98 -12.70 -4.04 0.25
N ALA A 99 -13.06 -2.81 -0.13
CA ALA A 99 -13.19 -2.34 -1.52
C ALA A 99 -14.17 -3.15 -2.40
N THR A 100 -14.05 -3.02 -3.71
CA THR A 100 -14.86 -3.73 -4.72
C THR A 100 -14.09 -4.87 -5.37
N GLY A 101 -14.78 -5.78 -6.06
CA GLY A 101 -14.13 -6.88 -6.80
C GLY A 101 -13.12 -6.39 -7.83
N GLN A 102 -13.44 -5.32 -8.56
CA GLN A 102 -12.57 -4.71 -9.57
C GLN A 102 -11.28 -4.15 -8.93
N ILE A 103 -11.41 -3.44 -7.80
CA ILE A 103 -10.25 -2.93 -7.07
C ILE A 103 -9.41 -4.09 -6.54
N ARG A 104 -10.02 -5.15 -5.99
CA ARG A 104 -9.29 -6.31 -5.47
C ARG A 104 -8.58 -7.13 -6.55
N ASN A 105 -9.09 -7.12 -7.78
CA ASN A 105 -8.43 -7.76 -8.92
C ASN A 105 -7.14 -7.02 -9.31
N MET A 106 -7.12 -5.70 -9.16
CA MET A 106 -5.97 -4.86 -9.50
C MET A 106 -4.99 -4.69 -8.33
N ALA A 107 -5.52 -4.45 -7.13
CA ALA A 107 -4.72 -4.22 -5.92
C ALA A 107 -3.88 -5.46 -5.59
N THR A 108 -2.63 -5.23 -5.25
CA THR A 108 -1.71 -6.29 -4.83
C THR A 108 -1.50 -6.26 -3.32
N VAL A 109 -1.03 -7.36 -2.75
CA VAL A 109 -0.74 -7.45 -1.31
C VAL A 109 0.27 -6.38 -0.88
N GLY A 110 1.35 -6.18 -1.65
CA GLY A 110 2.33 -5.13 -1.39
C GLY A 110 1.74 -3.72 -1.52
N GLY A 111 0.90 -3.48 -2.53
CA GLY A 111 0.22 -2.19 -2.69
C GLY A 111 -0.81 -1.90 -1.59
N ASN A 112 -1.47 -2.94 -1.08
CA ASN A 112 -2.44 -2.84 0.00
C ASN A 112 -1.76 -2.49 1.33
N LEU A 113 -0.59 -3.09 1.63
CA LEU A 113 0.25 -2.72 2.77
C LEU A 113 0.63 -1.23 2.76
N MET A 114 0.90 -0.68 1.58
CA MET A 114 1.42 0.68 1.40
C MET A 114 0.33 1.73 1.14
N GLN A 115 -0.95 1.37 1.24
CA GLN A 115 -2.02 2.31 0.93
C GLN A 115 -2.07 3.46 1.94
N ARG A 116 -2.35 4.67 1.45
CA ARG A 116 -2.39 5.87 2.30
C ARG A 116 -3.77 6.08 2.91
N THR A 117 -3.80 6.91 3.97
CA THR A 117 -5.00 7.28 4.72
C THR A 117 -6.08 7.91 3.84
N ARG A 118 -7.35 7.81 4.28
CA ARG A 118 -8.52 8.43 3.63
C ARG A 118 -8.95 9.75 4.28
N CYS A 119 -8.07 10.37 5.07
CA CYS A 119 -8.29 11.70 5.63
C CYS A 119 -8.60 12.71 4.51
N PRO A 120 -9.74 13.44 4.55
CA PRO A 120 -10.10 14.37 3.48
C PRO A 120 -9.10 15.53 3.34
N TYR A 121 -8.56 16.03 4.46
CA TYR A 121 -7.52 17.07 4.47
C TYR A 121 -6.18 16.61 3.89
N PHE A 122 -5.89 15.31 3.96
CA PHE A 122 -4.71 14.74 3.32
C PHE A 122 -4.89 14.72 1.79
N TYR A 123 -6.10 14.38 1.33
CA TYR A 123 -6.46 14.29 -0.09
C TYR A 123 -6.59 15.64 -0.79
N ASP A 124 -6.90 16.71 -0.06
CA ASP A 124 -6.99 18.07 -0.60
C ASP A 124 -5.65 18.82 -0.40
N PRO A 125 -4.89 19.12 -1.47
CA PRO A 125 -3.64 19.87 -1.38
C PRO A 125 -3.77 21.28 -0.81
N ALA A 126 -4.97 21.89 -0.83
CA ALA A 126 -5.20 23.23 -0.30
C ALA A 126 -5.27 23.27 1.24
N MET A 127 -5.42 22.12 1.90
CA MET A 127 -5.61 22.02 3.36
C MET A 127 -4.28 21.78 4.09
N ARG A 128 -4.15 22.26 5.33
CA ARG A 128 -2.94 22.04 6.15
C ARG A 128 -2.82 20.56 6.55
N CYS A 129 -1.71 19.91 6.21
CA CYS A 129 -1.52 18.49 6.49
C CYS A 129 -0.04 18.11 6.68
N ASN A 130 0.38 17.92 7.94
CA ASN A 130 1.72 17.45 8.33
C ASN A 130 2.16 16.15 7.62
N LYS A 131 1.22 15.28 7.25
CA LYS A 131 1.51 14.02 6.55
C LYS A 131 1.90 14.23 5.08
N ARG A 132 1.57 15.39 4.49
CA ARG A 132 1.95 15.79 3.13
C ARG A 132 3.14 16.76 3.16
N GLU A 133 3.06 17.76 4.02
CA GLU A 133 4.09 18.79 4.20
C GLU A 133 4.39 18.93 5.71
N PRO A 134 5.55 18.46 6.18
CA PRO A 134 5.93 18.54 7.58
C PRO A 134 5.83 19.97 8.13
N ASN A 135 5.34 20.10 9.37
CA ASN A 135 5.14 21.37 10.08
C ASN A 135 4.08 22.33 9.50
N SER A 136 3.32 21.93 8.46
CA SER A 136 2.19 22.73 7.96
C SER A 136 0.98 22.74 8.91
N GLY A 137 0.89 21.79 9.86
CA GLY A 137 -0.21 21.59 10.79
C GLY A 137 -1.18 20.47 10.38
N CYS A 138 -2.18 20.18 11.22
CA CYS A 138 -3.17 19.14 10.94
C CYS A 138 -4.60 19.69 11.04
N SER A 139 -5.20 20.02 9.89
CA SER A 139 -6.60 20.51 9.85
C SER A 139 -7.62 19.52 10.40
N ALA A 140 -7.27 18.23 10.52
CA ALA A 140 -8.17 17.23 11.09
C ALA A 140 -8.34 17.36 12.60
N VAL A 141 -7.34 17.87 13.35
CA VAL A 141 -7.38 17.90 14.83
C VAL A 141 -8.58 18.71 15.33
N GLU A 142 -8.72 19.93 14.83
CA GLU A 142 -9.79 20.88 15.21
C GLU A 142 -10.96 20.89 14.19
N GLY A 143 -10.85 20.10 13.12
CA GLY A 143 -11.84 20.02 12.06
C GLY A 143 -12.74 18.79 12.12
N PHE A 144 -13.19 18.32 10.97
CA PHE A 144 -13.99 17.11 10.83
C PHE A 144 -13.14 15.86 11.11
N ASN A 145 -13.24 15.36 12.35
CA ASN A 145 -12.44 14.23 12.82
C ASN A 145 -13.21 12.91 12.99
N ARG A 146 -14.47 12.82 12.55
CA ARG A 146 -15.34 11.63 12.75
C ARG A 146 -14.71 10.29 12.36
N ILE A 147 -13.88 10.26 11.32
CA ILE A 147 -13.23 9.03 10.78
C ILE A 147 -11.75 8.88 11.17
N HIS A 148 -11.29 9.67 12.16
CA HIS A 148 -9.89 9.72 12.56
C HIS A 148 -9.60 8.86 13.80
N ALA A 149 -8.32 8.70 14.11
CA ALA A 149 -7.84 7.80 15.14
C ALA A 149 -8.24 8.27 16.54
N ILE A 150 -8.71 7.33 17.36
CA ILE A 150 -8.92 7.51 18.80
C ILE A 150 -7.78 6.93 19.65
N LEU A 151 -6.90 6.12 19.04
CA LEU A 151 -5.76 5.47 19.69
C LEU A 151 -4.50 5.68 18.84
N GLY A 152 -3.34 5.82 19.49
CA GLY A 152 -2.05 5.98 18.81
C GLY A 152 -1.90 7.26 17.98
N ALA A 153 -2.79 8.24 18.20
CA ALA A 153 -2.75 9.54 17.57
C ALA A 153 -1.69 10.44 18.22
N SER A 154 -1.26 11.49 17.51
CA SER A 154 -0.45 12.57 18.06
C SER A 154 -1.00 13.93 17.65
N GLU A 155 -0.54 14.99 18.31
CA GLU A 155 -0.87 16.38 17.95
C GLU A 155 -0.50 16.71 16.49
N GLN A 156 0.47 15.99 15.92
CA GLN A 156 0.92 16.22 14.55
C GLN A 156 0.00 15.56 13.52
N CYS A 157 -0.65 14.43 13.83
CA CYS A 157 -1.50 13.72 12.89
C CYS A 157 -2.40 12.69 13.59
N ILE A 158 -3.70 12.74 13.27
CA ILE A 158 -4.71 11.79 13.77
C ILE A 158 -5.24 10.83 12.68
N ALA A 159 -4.52 10.67 11.58
CA ALA A 159 -4.95 9.85 10.45
C ALA A 159 -4.88 8.34 10.73
N VAL A 160 -5.89 7.58 10.29
CA VAL A 160 -5.93 6.11 10.38
C VAL A 160 -5.27 5.43 9.17
N HIS A 161 -4.75 4.22 9.38
CA HIS A 161 -4.42 3.28 8.30
C HIS A 161 -5.70 2.55 7.85
N PRO A 162 -6.10 2.62 6.57
CA PRO A 162 -7.44 2.18 6.15
C PRO A 162 -7.52 0.72 5.69
N SER A 163 -6.45 -0.07 5.82
CA SER A 163 -6.42 -1.45 5.31
C SER A 163 -7.02 -2.45 6.29
N ASP A 164 -8.11 -3.10 5.88
CA ASP A 164 -8.65 -4.29 6.55
C ASP A 164 -7.63 -5.44 6.58
N MET A 165 -6.90 -5.64 5.47
CA MET A 165 -5.87 -6.66 5.34
C MET A 165 -4.75 -6.49 6.38
N CYS A 166 -4.28 -5.26 6.61
CA CYS A 166 -3.23 -5.01 7.59
C CYS A 166 -3.66 -5.34 9.03
N VAL A 167 -4.95 -5.21 9.35
CA VAL A 167 -5.48 -5.61 10.66
C VAL A 167 -5.34 -7.13 10.85
N ALA A 168 -5.77 -7.91 9.84
CA ALA A 168 -5.62 -9.37 9.89
C ALA A 168 -4.14 -9.81 9.90
N LEU A 169 -3.29 -9.16 9.11
CA LEU A 169 -1.85 -9.47 9.09
C LEU A 169 -1.18 -9.17 10.44
N ALA A 170 -1.53 -8.06 11.08
CA ALA A 170 -1.02 -7.72 12.41
C ALA A 170 -1.47 -8.74 13.47
N ALA A 171 -2.74 -9.16 13.44
CA ALA A 171 -3.26 -10.18 14.35
C ALA A 171 -2.66 -11.58 14.14
N LEU A 172 -2.06 -11.83 12.96
CA LEU A 172 -1.41 -13.08 12.59
C LEU A 172 0.12 -13.02 12.73
N ASP A 173 0.66 -11.98 13.36
CA ASP A 173 2.10 -11.75 13.53
C ASP A 173 2.88 -11.82 12.19
N ALA A 174 2.28 -11.29 11.12
CA ALA A 174 2.88 -11.36 9.79
C ALA A 174 4.20 -10.58 9.72
N VAL A 175 5.18 -11.16 9.02
CA VAL A 175 6.48 -10.54 8.78
C VAL A 175 6.57 -10.01 7.35
N VAL A 176 6.88 -8.73 7.20
CA VAL A 176 7.16 -8.12 5.89
C VAL A 176 8.62 -8.40 5.51
N ARG A 177 8.82 -9.01 4.33
CA ARG A 177 10.15 -9.21 3.75
C ARG A 177 10.39 -8.14 2.69
N VAL A 178 11.51 -7.42 2.81
CA VAL A 178 11.90 -6.35 1.88
C VAL A 178 13.25 -6.68 1.24
N GLN A 179 13.48 -6.12 0.06
CA GLN A 179 14.78 -6.12 -0.63
C GLN A 179 15.22 -4.66 -0.79
N GLY A 180 16.45 -4.36 -0.38
CA GLY A 180 17.02 -3.01 -0.36
C GLY A 180 18.09 -2.80 -1.42
N PRO A 181 18.68 -1.59 -1.51
CA PRO A 181 19.76 -1.29 -2.44
C PRO A 181 21.00 -2.18 -2.27
N GLU A 182 21.22 -2.66 -1.05
CA GLU A 182 22.36 -3.49 -0.65
C GLU A 182 22.10 -5.01 -0.78
N GLY A 183 20.90 -5.41 -1.22
CA GLY A 183 20.45 -6.81 -1.24
C GLY A 183 19.36 -7.06 -0.22
#